data_AF-A0A4Y2KGP2-F1
#
_entry.id   AF-A0A4Y2KGP2-F1
#
_cell.length_a   1.000
_cell.length_b   1.000
_cell.length_c   1.000
_cell.angle_alpha   90.00
_cell.angle_beta   90.00
_cell.angle_gamma   90.00
#
_symmetry.space_group_name_H-M   'P 1'
#
loop_
_entity.id
_entity.type
_entity.pdbx_description
1 polymer ?
#
loop_
_entity_poly.entity_id
_entity_poly.type
_entity_poly.pdbx_seq_one_letter_code
_entity_poly.pdbx_strand_id
1 'polypeptide(L)'
;MTFKSVNIELKRLYMNICEPEAQNYFGKKGIKWQYIVERAAWWWGYWERMVQIKIALRKMLGRALVSFEELQTTLAEIESIINSRPLTYVYDEPNEPFPLTSAKFLTGRRLTALPN
;
A
#
# COMPACT_ATOMS: atom_id res chain seq x y z
N MET A 1 -17.10 -0.84 -3.26
CA MET A 1 -17.24 -1.70 -2.07
C MET A 1 -16.76 -0.88 -0.87
N THR A 2 -17.65 -0.35 -0.04
CA THR A 2 -17.26 0.52 1.09
C THR A 2 -17.17 -0.28 2.39
N PHE A 3 -16.06 -0.18 3.10
CA PHE A 3 -15.78 -0.87 4.38
C PHE A 3 -16.56 -0.31 5.59
N LYS A 4 -17.71 0.35 5.37
CA LYS A 4 -18.56 0.94 6.43
C LYS A 4 -18.96 -0.11 7.47
N SER A 5 -19.29 -1.33 7.03
CA SER A 5 -19.63 -2.46 7.90
C SER A 5 -18.44 -2.92 8.75
N VAL A 6 -17.26 -3.05 8.15
CA VAL A 6 -16.03 -3.45 8.87
C VAL A 6 -15.64 -2.43 9.94
N ASN A 7 -15.83 -1.13 9.69
CA ASN A 7 -15.58 -0.11 10.72
C ASN A 7 -16.55 -0.21 11.90
N ILE A 8 -17.82 -0.54 11.67
CA ILE A 8 -18.77 -0.78 12.77
C ILE A 8 -18.29 -1.96 13.61
N GLU A 9 -17.88 -3.04 12.96
CA GLU A 9 -17.41 -4.23 13.65
C GLU A 9 -16.09 -4.00 14.39
N LEU A 10 -15.15 -3.24 13.81
CA LEU A 10 -13.91 -2.86 14.46
C LEU A 10 -14.14 -1.94 15.66
N LYS A 11 -15.10 -1.01 15.58
CA LYS A 11 -15.50 -0.20 16.75
C LYS A 11 -16.08 -1.08 17.85
N ARG A 12 -16.93 -2.06 17.49
CA ARG A 12 -17.47 -3.03 18.46
C ARG A 12 -16.36 -3.84 19.11
N LEU A 13 -15.41 -4.36 18.32
CA LEU A 13 -14.26 -5.08 18.84
C LEU A 13 -13.44 -4.20 19.77
N TYR A 14 -13.11 -2.96 19.38
CA TYR A 14 -12.36 -2.03 20.21
C TYR A 14 -13.01 -1.77 21.58
N MET A 15 -14.34 -1.62 21.62
CA MET A 15 -15.08 -1.46 22.88
C MET A 15 -15.06 -2.72 23.76
N ASN A 16 -14.87 -3.90 23.15
CA ASN A 16 -14.85 -5.19 23.86
C ASN A 16 -13.43 -5.67 24.22
N ILE A 17 -12.37 -4.98 23.77
CA ILE A 17 -11.01 -5.28 24.19
C ILE A 17 -10.88 -4.85 25.66
N CYS A 18 -10.88 -5.81 26.58
CA CYS A 18 -10.65 -5.57 28.02
C CYS A 18 -9.17 -5.38 28.37
N GLU A 19 -8.26 -5.75 27.48
CA GLU A 19 -6.83 -5.66 27.74
C GLU A 19 -6.33 -4.20 27.62
N PRO A 20 -5.83 -3.61 28.71
CA PRO A 20 -5.47 -2.18 28.73
C PRO A 20 -4.28 -1.87 27.81
N GLU A 21 -3.34 -2.80 27.61
CA GLU A 21 -2.20 -2.61 26.70
C GLU A 21 -2.64 -2.51 25.24
N ALA A 22 -3.56 -3.38 24.81
CA ALA A 22 -4.12 -3.35 23.47
C ALA A 22 -4.95 -2.06 23.24
N GLN A 23 -5.79 -1.67 24.21
CA GLN A 23 -6.53 -0.40 24.13
C GLN A 23 -5.59 0.81 24.02
N ASN A 24 -4.48 0.83 24.77
CA ASN A 24 -3.52 1.91 24.73
C ASN A 24 -2.75 1.95 23.40
N TYR A 25 -2.37 0.78 22.88
CA TYR A 25 -1.69 0.67 21.58
C TYR A 25 -2.56 1.21 20.44
N PHE A 26 -3.83 0.80 20.38
CA PHE A 26 -4.77 1.27 19.36
C PHE A 26 -5.23 2.71 19.59
N GLY A 27 -5.39 3.14 20.85
CA GLY A 27 -5.77 4.50 21.23
C GLY A 27 -4.71 5.54 20.89
N LYS A 28 -3.42 5.23 21.10
CA LYS A 28 -2.30 6.13 20.78
C LYS A 28 -2.13 6.41 19.28
N LYS A 29 -2.57 5.48 18.42
CA LYS A 29 -2.42 5.59 16.96
C LYS A 29 -3.52 6.41 16.28
N GLY A 30 -4.55 6.86 17.02
CA GLY A 30 -5.53 7.85 16.54
C GLY A 30 -6.11 7.57 15.14
N ILE A 31 -6.47 6.31 14.86
CA ILE A 31 -6.87 5.89 13.50
C ILE A 31 -8.19 6.55 13.13
N LYS A 32 -8.13 7.57 12.27
CA LYS A 32 -9.31 8.23 11.71
C LYS A 32 -9.74 7.54 10.42
N TRP A 33 -10.88 6.86 10.45
CA TRP A 33 -11.48 6.27 9.26
C TRP A 33 -12.04 7.36 8.35
N GLN A 34 -11.46 7.51 7.16
CA GLN A 34 -11.98 8.38 6.10
C GLN A 34 -12.51 7.52 4.97
N TYR A 35 -13.73 7.82 4.52
CA TYR A 35 -14.34 7.13 3.38
C TYR A 35 -14.21 7.99 2.14
N ILE A 36 -13.99 7.33 1.00
CA ILE A 36 -14.09 7.97 -0.30
C ILE A 36 -15.49 8.52 -0.53
N VAL A 37 -15.57 9.67 -1.18
CA VAL A 37 -16.85 10.26 -1.62
C VAL A 37 -17.47 9.34 -2.68
N GLU A 38 -18.78 9.10 -2.58
CA GLU A 38 -19.50 8.27 -3.53
C GLU A 38 -19.39 8.88 -4.95
N ARG A 39 -19.05 8.04 -5.95
CA ARG A 39 -18.81 8.43 -7.36
C ARG A 39 -17.58 9.30 -7.66
N ALA A 40 -16.66 9.49 -6.70
CA ALA A 40 -15.38 10.14 -6.98
C ALA A 40 -14.37 9.17 -7.63
N ALA A 41 -14.53 8.89 -8.92
CA ALA A 41 -13.67 7.95 -9.66
C ALA A 41 -12.18 8.34 -9.63
N TRP A 42 -11.84 9.63 -9.52
CA TRP A 42 -10.44 10.07 -9.43
C TRP A 42 -9.73 9.67 -8.13
N TRP A 43 -10.46 9.33 -7.06
CA TRP A 43 -9.87 8.80 -5.82
C TRP A 43 -9.45 7.33 -5.94
N TRP A 44 -9.84 6.63 -7.01
CA TRP A 44 -9.60 5.19 -7.16
C TRP A 44 -8.17 4.82 -7.59
N GLY A 45 -7.37 5.76 -8.09
CA GLY A 45 -6.03 5.43 -8.62
C GLY A 45 -5.08 4.79 -7.59
N TYR A 46 -5.22 5.13 -6.30
CA TYR A 46 -4.47 4.45 -5.24
C TYR A 46 -4.93 3.00 -5.03
N TRP A 47 -6.24 2.78 -5.03
CA TRP A 47 -6.83 1.44 -4.86
C TRP A 47 -6.51 0.51 -6.02
N GLU A 48 -6.48 1.03 -7.24
CA GLU A 48 -6.07 0.26 -8.42
C GLU A 48 -4.67 -0.33 -8.25
N ARG A 49 -3.73 0.41 -7.64
CA ARG A 49 -2.39 -0.12 -7.33
C ARG A 49 -2.41 -1.22 -6.28
N MET A 50 -3.21 -1.09 -5.22
CA MET A 50 -3.37 -2.19 -4.24
C MET A 50 -3.97 -3.44 -4.89
N VAL A 51 -4.90 -3.29 -5.84
CA VAL A 51 -5.44 -4.41 -6.61
C VAL A 51 -4.36 -5.07 -7.48
N GLN A 52 -3.38 -4.32 -8.00
CA GLN A 52 -2.24 -4.89 -8.73
C GLN A 52 -1.39 -5.83 -7.86
N ILE A 53 -1.21 -5.55 -6.57
CA ILE A 53 -0.49 -6.45 -5.64
C ILE A 53 -1.20 -7.82 -5.61
N LYS A 54 -2.52 -7.81 -5.43
CA LYS A 54 -3.32 -9.04 -5.39
C LYS A 54 -3.25 -9.81 -6.71
N ILE A 55 -3.27 -9.10 -7.85
CA ILE A 55 -3.14 -9.72 -9.17
C ILE A 55 -1.75 -10.34 -9.35
N ALA A 56 -0.69 -9.62 -8.97
CA ALA A 56 0.69 -10.09 -9.05
C ALA A 56 0.90 -11.34 -8.19
N LEU A 57 0.41 -11.34 -6.94
CA LEU A 57 0.45 -12.51 -6.06
C LEU A 57 -0.24 -13.71 -6.69
N ARG A 58 -1.45 -13.51 -7.23
CA ARG A 58 -2.20 -14.61 -7.88
C ARG A 58 -1.51 -15.12 -9.15
N LYS A 59 -0.80 -14.27 -9.88
CA LYS A 59 -0.03 -14.68 -11.07
C LYS A 59 1.25 -15.44 -10.70
N MET A 60 1.96 -15.00 -9.66
CA MET A 60 3.20 -15.62 -9.19
C MET A 60 2.92 -16.97 -8.51
N LEU A 61 1.96 -17.02 -7.59
CA LEU A 61 1.72 -18.18 -6.73
C LEU A 61 0.64 -19.11 -7.28
N GLY A 62 -0.30 -18.60 -8.09
CA GLY A 62 -1.39 -19.41 -8.63
C GLY A 62 -2.24 -20.06 -7.53
N ARG A 63 -2.14 -21.39 -7.40
CA ARG A 63 -2.78 -22.21 -6.36
C ARG A 63 -1.76 -22.88 -5.42
N ALA A 64 -0.49 -22.48 -5.49
CA ALA A 64 0.56 -23.05 -4.65
C ALA A 64 0.34 -22.67 -3.19
N LEU A 65 0.62 -23.62 -2.30
CA LEU A 65 0.77 -23.37 -0.87
C LEU A 65 2.25 -23.08 -0.63
N VAL A 66 2.55 -21.87 -0.21
CA VAL A 66 3.91 -21.42 0.09
C VAL A 66 4.12 -21.32 1.58
N SER A 67 5.36 -21.54 2.01
CA SER A 67 5.78 -21.25 3.37
C SER A 67 5.74 -19.74 3.65
N PHE A 68 5.80 -19.38 4.93
CA PHE A 68 5.80 -17.99 5.35
C PHE A 68 6.99 -17.20 4.77
N GLU A 69 8.18 -17.82 4.74
CA GLU A 69 9.42 -17.19 4.23
C GLU A 69 9.35 -16.94 2.71
N GLU A 70 8.83 -17.91 1.96
CA GLU A 70 8.60 -17.77 0.52
C GLU A 70 7.55 -16.69 0.22
N LEU A 71 6.47 -16.63 1.01
CA LEU A 71 5.46 -15.58 0.87
C LEU A 71 6.03 -14.20 1.16
N GLN A 72 6.83 -14.07 2.22
CA GLN A 72 7.47 -12.81 2.60
C GLN A 72 8.40 -12.31 1.49
N THR A 73 9.22 -13.20 0.93
CA THR A 73 10.14 -12.88 -0.18
C THR A 73 9.36 -12.47 -1.42
N THR A 74 8.34 -13.24 -1.79
CA THR A 74 7.46 -12.94 -2.94
C THR A 74 6.78 -11.58 -2.80
N LEU A 75 6.30 -11.25 -1.59
CA LEU A 75 5.68 -9.96 -1.30
C LEU A 75 6.68 -8.81 -1.45
N ALA A 76 7.90 -8.97 -0.94
CA ALA A 76 8.95 -7.95 -1.06
C ALA A 76 9.32 -7.66 -2.52
N GLU A 77 9.39 -8.70 -3.36
CA GLU A 77 9.63 -8.54 -4.80
C GLU A 77 8.49 -7.80 -5.50
N ILE A 78 7.24 -8.19 -5.23
CA ILE A 78 6.05 -7.54 -5.79
C ILE A 78 5.98 -6.07 -5.36
N GLU A 79 6.28 -5.79 -4.08
CA GLU A 79 6.36 -4.43 -3.56
C GLU A 79 7.43 -3.61 -4.29
N SER A 80 8.63 -4.15 -4.43
CA SER A 80 9.74 -3.48 -5.14
C SER A 80 9.35 -3.13 -6.58
N ILE A 81 8.72 -4.06 -7.30
CA ILE A 81 8.26 -3.84 -8.67
C ILE A 81 7.21 -2.73 -8.72
N ILE A 82 6.20 -2.76 -7.86
CA ILE A 82 5.11 -1.77 -7.87
C ILE A 82 5.61 -0.39 -7.47
N ASN A 83 6.51 -0.31 -6.49
CA ASN A 83 7.10 0.95 -6.04
C ASN A 83 8.08 1.56 -7.06
N SER A 84 8.68 0.72 -7.91
CA SER A 84 9.57 1.13 -9.00
C SER A 84 8.85 1.49 -10.30
N ARG A 85 7.54 1.23 -10.41
CA ARG A 85 6.79 1.61 -11.61
C ARG A 85 6.71 3.13 -11.79
N PRO A 86 6.87 3.65 -13.02
CA PRO A 86 6.74 5.07 -13.31
C PRO A 86 5.30 5.56 -13.08
N LEU A 87 5.16 6.67 -12.36
CA LEU A 87 3.91 7.41 -12.18
C LEU A 87 3.70 8.40 -13.31
N THR A 88 4.74 9.18 -13.59
CA THR A 88 4.80 10.18 -14.65
C THR A 88 6.26 10.41 -15.01
N TYR A 89 6.52 11.09 -16.10
CA TYR A 89 7.85 11.50 -16.49
C TYR A 89 8.08 12.97 -16.12
N VAL A 90 9.28 13.29 -15.64
CA VAL A 90 9.70 14.67 -15.36
C VAL A 90 10.56 15.13 -16.53
N TYR A 91 10.13 16.19 -17.21
CA TYR A 91 10.73 16.70 -18.44
C TYR A 91 11.70 17.88 -18.19
N ASP A 92 12.47 17.83 -17.11
CA ASP A 92 13.41 18.92 -16.75
C ASP A 92 14.75 18.85 -17.49
N GLU A 93 15.14 17.68 -18.03
CA GLU A 93 16.41 17.50 -18.75
C GLU A 93 16.20 17.18 -20.24
N PRO A 94 16.98 17.79 -21.14
CA PRO A 94 16.76 17.72 -22.59
C PRO A 94 17.08 16.34 -23.21
N ASN A 95 17.79 15.44 -22.51
CA ASN A 95 18.27 14.19 -23.10
C ASN A 95 17.54 12.91 -22.66
N GLU A 96 16.72 12.91 -21.61
CA GLU A 96 15.77 11.82 -21.38
C GLU A 96 14.78 12.19 -20.28
N PRO A 97 13.46 12.08 -20.51
CA PRO A 97 12.49 12.29 -19.45
C PRO A 97 12.61 11.17 -18.40
N PHE A 98 13.02 11.53 -17.18
CA PHE A 98 13.19 10.54 -16.11
C PHE A 98 11.85 10.17 -15.46
N PRO A 99 11.56 8.88 -15.23
CA PRO A 99 10.33 8.48 -14.56
C PRO A 99 10.35 8.86 -13.08
N LEU A 100 9.31 9.56 -12.63
CA LEU A 100 8.94 9.70 -11.22
C LEU A 100 8.25 8.43 -10.76
N THR A 101 8.89 7.65 -9.88
CA THR A 101 8.31 6.45 -9.29
C THR A 101 7.69 6.76 -7.92
N SER A 102 6.81 5.88 -7.43
CA SER A 102 6.20 6.04 -6.10
C SER A 102 7.25 6.09 -5.00
N ALA A 103 8.27 5.24 -5.09
CA ALA A 103 9.34 5.20 -4.11
C ALA A 103 10.14 6.51 -4.09
N LYS A 104 10.42 7.08 -5.26
CA LYS A 104 11.11 8.38 -5.38
C LYS A 104 10.26 9.53 -4.85
N PHE A 105 8.95 9.50 -5.10
CA PHE A 105 8.01 10.49 -4.56
C PHE A 105 7.97 10.47 -3.02
N LEU A 106 7.91 9.28 -2.41
CA LEU A 106 7.81 9.15 -0.95
C LEU A 106 9.12 9.44 -0.21
N THR A 107 10.24 9.02 -0.77
CA THR A 107 11.55 9.16 -0.11
C THR A 107 12.26 10.47 -0.45
N GLY A 108 11.76 11.22 -1.43
CA GLY A 108 12.38 12.45 -1.94
C GLY A 108 13.74 12.25 -2.61
N ARG A 109 14.22 11.01 -2.70
CA ARG A 109 15.54 10.64 -3.23
C ARG A 109 15.44 9.54 -4.26
N ARG A 110 16.44 9.46 -5.14
CA ARG A 110 16.56 8.38 -6.11
C ARG A 110 17.00 7.11 -5.37
N LEU A 111 16.21 6.04 -5.41
CA LEU A 111 16.59 4.75 -4.82
C LEU A 111 17.78 4.09 -5.55
N THR A 112 18.09 4.55 -6.77
CA THR A 112 19.26 4.13 -7.55
C THR A 112 20.51 4.99 -7.28
N ALA A 113 20.42 6.03 -6.45
CA ALA A 113 21.61 6.75 -6.03
C ALA A 113 22.37 5.89 -5.01
N LEU A 114 23.63 5.58 -5.34
CA LEU A 114 24.56 5.00 -4.37
C LEU A 114 24.59 5.88 -3.11
N PRO A 115 24.70 5.29 -1.91
CA PRO A 115 24.85 6.07 -0.70
C PRO A 115 26.13 6.92 -0.82
N ASN A 116 26.03 8.19 -0.43
CA ASN A 116 27.21 9.04 -0.21
C ASN A 116 27.99 8.54 1.00
#